data_AF-A0A1S6HIR4-F1
#
_entry.id   AF-A0A1S6HIR4-F1
#
_cell.length_a   1.000
_cell.length_b   1.000
_cell.length_c   1.000
_cell.angle_alpha   90.00
_cell.angle_beta   90.00
_cell.angle_gamma   90.00
#
_symmetry.space_group_name_H-M   'P 1'
#
loop_
_entity.id
_entity.type
_entity.pdbx_description
1 polymer ?
#
loop_
_entity_poly.entity_id
_entity_poly.type
_entity_poly.pdbx_seq_one_letter_code
_entity_poly.pdbx_strand_id
1 'polypeptide(L)'
;MVLSMMFITLNSNAQDRQTEIYLYETATSIDIKISASQFGEELKFKDETHDITIRNLGEDTFYVDAKFFRHAIESPSEPTAAAEPEFAFSNQIMTNVKLISHEKVTLGGVESSSTETQEDGTITETQSEHFFTLERLD
;
A
#
# COMPACT_ATOMS: atom_id res chain seq x y z
N MET A 1 -62.34 -2.95 -8.54
CA MET A 1 -60.88 -2.76 -8.66
C MET A 1 -60.35 -2.37 -7.29
N VAL A 2 -59.64 -3.27 -6.62
CA VAL A 2 -58.94 -2.95 -5.37
C VAL A 2 -57.48 -2.72 -5.74
N LEU A 3 -57.04 -1.48 -5.60
CA LEU A 3 -55.66 -1.03 -5.76
C LEU A 3 -54.90 -1.49 -4.52
N SER A 4 -54.03 -2.49 -4.67
CA SER A 4 -53.11 -2.91 -3.60
C SER A 4 -51.71 -2.40 -3.95
N MET A 5 -51.29 -1.32 -3.30
CA MET A 5 -49.90 -0.84 -3.35
C MET A 5 -49.09 -1.59 -2.29
N MET A 6 -48.20 -2.46 -2.76
CA MET A 6 -47.21 -3.14 -1.93
C MET A 6 -46.11 -2.13 -1.56
N PHE A 7 -45.99 -1.81 -0.27
CA PHE A 7 -44.83 -1.07 0.24
C PHE A 7 -43.74 -2.08 0.59
N ILE A 8 -42.76 -2.24 -0.30
CA ILE A 8 -41.51 -2.91 0.02
C ILE A 8 -40.60 -1.86 0.67
N THR A 9 -40.36 -1.99 1.97
CA THR A 9 -39.24 -1.34 2.65
C THR A 9 -37.95 -1.98 2.13
N LEU A 10 -37.25 -1.29 1.23
CA LEU A 10 -35.83 -1.53 1.02
C LEU A 10 -35.09 -0.73 2.09
N ASN A 11 -34.38 -1.44 2.96
CA ASN A 11 -33.33 -0.86 3.80
C ASN A 11 -32.52 0.10 2.94
N SER A 12 -32.42 1.37 3.34
CA SER A 12 -31.45 2.27 2.74
C SER A 12 -30.07 1.68 3.05
N ASN A 13 -29.58 0.88 2.10
CA ASN A 13 -28.16 0.58 1.96
C ASN A 13 -27.44 1.92 2.12
N ALA A 14 -26.61 2.01 3.15
CA ALA A 14 -25.55 3.00 3.20
C ALA A 14 -24.89 2.93 1.83
N GLN A 15 -25.09 3.99 1.08
CA GLN A 15 -24.71 4.13 -0.30
C GLN A 15 -23.23 3.79 -0.41
N ASP A 16 -22.97 2.70 -1.11
CA ASP A 16 -21.72 2.11 -1.57
C ASP A 16 -20.68 3.19 -1.88
N ARG A 17 -20.01 3.72 -0.85
CA ARG A 17 -18.81 4.54 -1.03
C ARG A 17 -17.74 3.54 -1.44
N GLN A 18 -17.54 3.41 -2.75
CA GLN A 18 -16.44 2.63 -3.31
C GLN A 18 -15.15 3.04 -2.60
N THR A 19 -14.66 2.15 -1.74
CA THR A 19 -13.39 2.37 -1.08
C THR A 19 -12.31 1.87 -2.02
N GLU A 20 -11.43 2.77 -2.41
CA GLU A 20 -10.35 2.52 -3.35
C GLU A 20 -9.01 2.79 -2.65
N ILE A 21 -8.02 1.95 -2.96
CA ILE A 21 -6.61 2.23 -2.69
C ILE A 21 -6.01 2.74 -4.00
N TYR A 22 -5.37 3.90 -3.96
CA TYR A 22 -4.54 4.39 -5.05
C TYR A 22 -3.08 4.28 -4.64
N LEU A 23 -2.25 3.81 -5.56
CA LEU A 23 -0.81 3.72 -5.40
C LEU A 23 -0.13 4.59 -6.44
N TYR A 24 0.65 5.56 -5.99
CA TYR A 24 1.46 6.42 -6.87
C TYR A 24 2.94 6.25 -6.54
N GLU A 25 3.67 5.67 -7.48
CA GLU A 25 5.10 5.43 -7.34
C GLU A 25 5.90 6.44 -8.19
N THR A 26 6.92 7.01 -7.56
CA THR A 26 7.94 7.85 -8.19
C THR A 26 9.32 7.26 -7.88
N ALA A 27 10.38 7.83 -8.48
CA ALA A 27 11.75 7.38 -8.20
C ALA A 27 12.12 7.43 -6.70
N THR A 28 11.50 8.33 -5.92
CA THR A 28 11.87 8.61 -4.52
C THR A 28 10.72 8.40 -3.55
N SER A 29 9.55 7.97 -4.01
CA SER A 29 8.40 7.82 -3.11
C SER A 29 7.36 6.83 -3.60
N ILE A 30 6.69 6.18 -2.65
CA ILE A 30 5.44 5.47 -2.86
C ILE A 30 4.36 6.10 -1.99
N ASP A 31 3.35 6.66 -2.64
CA ASP A 31 2.21 7.30 -2.00
C ASP A 31 0.99 6.38 -2.07
N ILE A 32 0.51 5.95 -0.90
CA ILE A 32 -0.71 5.19 -0.74
C ILE A 32 -1.84 6.16 -0.39
N LYS A 33 -2.94 6.12 -1.12
CA LYS A 33 -4.13 6.95 -0.83
C LYS A 33 -5.37 6.11 -0.67
N ILE A 34 -6.21 6.45 0.30
CA ILE A 34 -7.49 5.77 0.55
C ILE A 34 -8.66 6.75 0.39
N SER A 35 -9.74 6.32 -0.29
CA SER A 35 -10.90 7.17 -0.58
C SER A 35 -11.98 7.23 0.51
N ALA A 36 -11.79 6.54 1.64
CA ALA A 36 -12.77 6.50 2.73
C ALA A 36 -12.14 6.41 4.14
N SER A 37 -12.74 7.15 5.07
CA SER A 37 -12.46 7.20 6.50
C SER A 37 -13.06 6.04 7.26
N GLN A 38 -14.08 5.43 6.67
CA GLN A 38 -14.70 4.20 7.13
C GLN A 38 -14.89 3.29 5.93
N PHE A 39 -14.07 2.27 5.90
CA PHE A 39 -14.29 1.07 5.13
C PHE A 39 -14.65 -0.07 6.08
N GLY A 40 -14.82 -1.28 5.55
CA GLY A 40 -15.00 -2.47 6.38
C GLY A 40 -13.81 -2.72 7.31
N GLU A 41 -13.60 -3.97 7.70
CA GLU A 41 -12.50 -4.29 8.62
C GLU A 41 -11.11 -4.04 8.00
N GLU A 42 -10.98 -4.27 6.69
CA GLU A 42 -9.70 -4.19 5.98
C GLU A 42 -9.86 -3.77 4.52
N LEU A 43 -8.82 -3.11 3.99
CA LEU A 43 -8.55 -2.95 2.57
C LEU A 43 -7.29 -3.71 2.22
N LYS A 44 -7.31 -4.33 1.03
CA LYS A 44 -6.20 -5.12 0.50
C LYS A 44 -5.90 -4.68 -0.92
N PHE A 45 -4.64 -4.42 -1.19
CA PHE A 45 -4.10 -4.21 -2.52
C PHE A 45 -2.94 -5.17 -2.73
N LYS A 46 -2.99 -5.96 -3.80
CA LYS A 46 -1.95 -6.94 -4.11
C LYS A 46 -1.71 -6.99 -5.61
N ASP A 47 -0.47 -6.83 -6.03
CA ASP A 47 0.00 -7.01 -7.40
C ASP A 47 1.33 -7.80 -7.42
N GLU A 48 2.09 -7.70 -8.51
CA GLU A 48 3.37 -8.41 -8.69
C GLU A 48 4.49 -7.89 -7.77
N THR A 49 4.41 -6.64 -7.33
CA THR A 49 5.46 -5.94 -6.58
C THR A 49 5.00 -5.39 -5.23
N HIS A 50 3.72 -5.50 -4.90
CA HIS A 50 3.09 -4.93 -3.70
C HIS A 50 2.16 -5.92 -3.00
N ASP A 51 2.21 -5.95 -1.68
CA ASP A 51 1.20 -6.58 -0.81
C ASP A 51 0.91 -5.61 0.35
N ILE A 52 -0.20 -4.89 0.24
CA ILE A 52 -0.60 -3.82 1.15
C ILE A 52 -1.93 -4.18 1.80
N THR A 53 -1.95 -4.22 3.12
CA THR A 53 -3.15 -4.38 3.94
C THR A 53 -3.29 -3.18 4.87
N ILE A 54 -4.45 -2.55 4.86
CA ILE A 54 -4.82 -1.46 5.78
C ILE A 54 -6.04 -1.90 6.57
N ARG A 55 -5.97 -1.92 7.90
CA ARG A 55 -7.08 -2.28 8.77
C ARG A 55 -7.59 -1.07 9.53
N ASN A 56 -8.90 -0.94 9.62
CA ASN A 56 -9.53 0.09 10.42
C ASN A 56 -9.56 -0.35 11.88
N LEU A 57 -8.88 0.37 12.77
CA LEU A 57 -8.89 0.11 14.22
C LEU A 57 -9.91 0.98 14.96
N GLY A 58 -10.61 1.88 14.26
CA GLY A 58 -11.53 2.86 14.83
C GLY A 58 -10.85 4.20 15.18
N GLU A 59 -11.67 5.24 15.43
CA GLU A 59 -11.20 6.58 15.83
C GLU A 59 -10.08 7.17 14.95
N ASP A 60 -10.21 7.01 13.62
CA ASP A 60 -9.23 7.44 12.62
C ASP A 60 -7.85 6.76 12.74
N THR A 61 -7.78 5.63 13.45
CA THR A 61 -6.55 4.84 13.62
C THR A 61 -6.56 3.66 12.65
N PHE A 62 -5.44 3.49 11.96
CA PHE A 62 -5.26 2.48 10.93
C PHE A 62 -4.00 1.67 11.21
N TYR A 63 -4.13 0.35 11.15
CA TYR A 63 -2.97 -0.54 11.07
C TYR A 63 -2.60 -0.71 9.60
N VAL A 64 -1.33 -0.49 9.28
CA VAL A 64 -0.79 -0.59 7.92
C VAL A 64 0.28 -1.68 7.92
N ASP A 65 0.13 -2.63 7.01
CA ASP A 65 1.14 -3.62 6.65
C ASP A 65 1.40 -3.51 5.15
N ALA A 66 2.50 -2.88 4.77
CA ALA A 66 2.87 -2.62 3.37
C ALA A 66 4.18 -3.32 3.04
N LYS A 67 4.13 -4.27 2.11
CA LYS A 67 5.29 -5.03 1.62
C LYS A 67 5.58 -4.66 0.17
N PHE A 68 6.85 -4.43 -0.10
CA PHE A 68 7.38 -4.03 -1.40
C PHE A 68 8.40 -5.06 -1.87
N PHE A 69 8.13 -5.68 -3.03
CA PHE A 69 8.94 -6.74 -3.61
C PHE A 69 9.75 -6.19 -4.78
N ARG A 70 11.05 -6.53 -4.84
CA ARG A 70 11.96 -5.95 -5.84
C ARG A 70 11.86 -6.63 -7.20
N HIS A 71 11.54 -7.93 -7.26
CA HIS A 71 11.26 -8.76 -8.46
C HIS A 71 10.83 -10.17 -7.98
N ALA A 72 10.06 -10.90 -8.80
CA ALA A 72 9.94 -12.35 -8.67
C ALA A 72 11.27 -12.99 -9.08
N ILE A 73 11.87 -13.83 -8.25
CA ILE A 73 12.98 -14.68 -8.70
C ILE A 73 12.35 -15.67 -9.68
N GLU A 74 12.74 -15.63 -10.96
CA GLU A 74 12.36 -16.68 -11.91
C GLU A 74 12.82 -18.02 -11.32
N SER A 75 11.87 -18.88 -10.98
CA SER A 75 12.16 -20.21 -10.45
C SER A 75 13.16 -20.91 -11.38
N PRO A 76 14.26 -21.49 -10.87
CA PRO A 76 15.20 -22.23 -11.70
C PRO A 76 14.44 -23.31 -12.46
N SER A 77 14.76 -23.47 -13.75
CA SER A 77 13.98 -24.17 -14.77
C SER A 77 13.88 -25.70 -14.61
N GLU A 78 13.98 -26.23 -13.39
CA GLU A 78 13.83 -27.65 -13.11
C GLU A 78 12.38 -28.01 -12.80
N PRO A 79 11.81 -29.04 -13.46
CA PRO A 79 10.42 -29.43 -13.30
C PRO A 79 10.28 -30.30 -12.05
N THR A 80 10.43 -29.68 -10.87
CA THR A 80 10.17 -30.36 -9.60
C THR A 80 9.19 -29.55 -8.78
N ALA A 81 7.93 -30.02 -8.80
CA ALA A 81 6.87 -29.79 -7.83
C ALA A 81 6.73 -28.36 -7.29
N ALA A 82 5.84 -27.57 -7.91
CA ALA A 82 5.08 -26.48 -7.27
C ALA A 82 5.83 -25.66 -6.20
N ALA A 83 7.04 -25.17 -6.53
CA ALA A 83 7.71 -24.21 -5.69
C ALA A 83 6.98 -22.86 -5.86
N GLU A 84 6.30 -22.41 -4.81
CA GLU A 84 5.79 -21.04 -4.74
C GLU A 84 6.98 -20.07 -4.93
N PRO A 85 6.81 -18.97 -5.69
CA PRO A 85 7.90 -18.05 -5.96
C PRO A 85 8.51 -17.52 -4.65
N GLU A 86 9.81 -17.72 -4.46
CA GLU A 86 10.56 -17.11 -3.37
C GLU A 86 10.73 -15.61 -3.68
N PHE A 87 10.00 -14.77 -2.95
CA PHE A 87 10.18 -13.33 -3.02
C PHE A 87 11.39 -12.95 -2.17
N ALA A 88 12.45 -12.45 -2.81
CA ALA A 88 13.49 -11.73 -2.07
C ALA A 88 12.85 -10.45 -1.48
N PHE A 89 12.73 -10.39 -0.16
CA PHE A 89 12.20 -9.22 0.54
C PHE A 89 12.95 -7.95 0.11
N SER A 90 12.23 -6.90 -0.27
CA SER A 90 12.83 -5.58 -0.53
C SER A 90 12.60 -4.62 0.63
N ASN A 91 11.36 -4.44 1.12
CA ASN A 91 11.04 -3.65 2.33
C ASN A 91 9.65 -4.04 2.86
N GLN A 92 9.46 -4.02 4.19
CA GLN A 92 8.13 -4.14 4.83
C GLN A 92 7.97 -3.05 5.90
N ILE A 93 6.80 -2.42 5.92
CA ILE A 93 6.42 -1.42 6.92
C ILE A 93 5.18 -1.92 7.65
N MET A 94 5.29 -2.09 8.96
CA MET A 94 4.18 -2.45 9.85
C MET A 94 4.03 -1.37 10.90
N THR A 95 2.96 -0.59 10.85
CA THR A 95 2.77 0.54 11.76
C THR A 95 1.30 0.84 12.04
N ASN A 96 1.05 1.50 13.16
CA ASN A 96 -0.25 2.10 13.47
C ASN A 96 -0.14 3.60 13.25
N VAL A 97 -1.08 4.16 12.50
CA VAL A 97 -1.10 5.59 12.17
C VAL A 97 -2.49 6.16 12.41
N LYS A 98 -2.53 7.37 12.97
CA LYS A 98 -3.75 8.17 13.01
C LYS A 98 -3.78 9.06 11.78
N LEU A 99 -4.84 8.96 10.97
CA LEU A 99 -4.97 9.76 9.75
C LEU A 99 -5.98 10.87 9.95
N ILE A 100 -5.57 12.10 9.62
CA ILE A 100 -6.48 13.23 9.48
C ILE A 100 -6.81 13.35 7.99
N SER A 101 -8.06 13.73 7.69
CA SER A 101 -8.51 13.97 6.32
C SER A 101 -7.57 14.92 5.58
N HIS A 102 -7.16 14.54 4.37
CA HIS A 102 -6.24 15.28 3.50
C HIS A 102 -4.84 15.54 4.09
N GLU A 103 -4.47 14.86 5.18
CA GLU A 103 -3.13 14.88 5.73
C GLU A 103 -2.34 13.67 5.22
N LYS A 104 -1.15 13.94 4.68
CA LYS A 104 -0.20 12.92 4.28
C LYS A 104 0.72 12.60 5.45
N VAL A 105 0.77 11.32 5.83
CA VAL A 105 1.66 10.82 6.89
C VAL A 105 2.75 9.94 6.30
N THR A 106 4.01 10.18 6.70
CA THR A 106 5.13 9.31 6.36
C THR A 106 5.11 8.06 7.23
N LEU A 107 4.97 6.90 6.59
CA LEU A 107 4.99 5.59 7.25
C LEU A 107 6.42 5.12 7.54
N GLY A 108 7.37 5.51 6.70
CA GLY A 108 8.78 5.15 6.79
C GLY A 108 9.55 5.55 5.54
N GLY A 109 10.84 5.22 5.51
CA GLY A 109 11.69 5.46 4.35
C GLY A 109 13.06 4.80 4.50
N VAL A 110 13.76 4.66 3.37
CA VAL A 110 15.12 4.16 3.31
C VAL A 110 15.99 5.26 2.72
N GLU A 111 17.00 5.67 3.46
CA GLU A 111 18.08 6.52 2.98
C GLU A 111 19.33 5.66 2.82
N SER A 112 20.00 5.81 1.69
CA SER A 112 21.28 5.16 1.42
C SER A 112 22.25 6.18 0.84
N SER A 113 23.48 6.12 1.33
CA SER A 113 24.60 6.86 0.77
C SER A 113 25.74 5.88 0.48
N SER A 114 26.41 6.07 -0.64
CA SER A 114 27.62 5.35 -0.99
C SER A 114 28.66 6.32 -1.55
N THR A 115 29.92 5.98 -1.32
CA THR A 115 31.05 6.73 -1.82
C THR A 115 31.98 5.74 -2.52
N GLU A 116 32.29 6.00 -3.77
CA GLU A 116 33.22 5.22 -4.57
C GLU A 116 34.41 6.10 -4.95
N THR A 117 35.62 5.65 -4.66
CA THR A 117 36.85 6.32 -5.09
C THR A 117 37.42 5.58 -6.28
N GLN A 118 37.56 6.26 -7.41
CA GLN A 118 38.10 5.71 -8.65
C GLN A 118 39.64 5.69 -8.61
N GLU A 119 40.27 4.90 -9.49
CA GLU A 119 41.74 4.76 -9.55
C GLU A 119 42.48 6.08 -9.82
N ASP A 120 41.81 7.05 -10.47
CA ASP A 120 42.35 8.39 -10.74
C ASP A 120 42.21 9.36 -9.54
N GLY A 121 41.64 8.89 -8.43
CA GLY A 121 41.39 9.67 -7.22
C GLY A 121 40.07 10.45 -7.23
N THR A 122 39.26 10.34 -8.29
CA THR A 122 37.91 10.93 -8.34
C THR A 122 37.00 10.23 -7.34
N ILE A 123 36.25 11.01 -6.56
CA ILE A 123 35.26 10.51 -5.60
C ILE A 123 33.87 10.69 -6.21
N THR A 124 33.11 9.61 -6.31
CA THR A 124 31.70 9.60 -6.69
C THR A 124 30.86 9.33 -5.45
N GLU A 125 30.02 10.29 -5.08
CA GLU A 125 29.05 10.12 -4.00
C GLU A 125 27.67 9.87 -4.62
N THR A 126 27.01 8.81 -4.19
CA THR A 126 25.63 8.49 -4.57
C THR A 126 24.77 8.56 -3.32
N GLN A 127 23.74 9.38 -3.34
CA GLN A 127 22.71 9.43 -2.29
C GLN A 127 21.36 9.08 -2.91
N SER A 128 20.61 8.23 -2.22
CA SER A 128 19.26 7.83 -2.62
C SER A 128 18.36 7.81 -1.39
N GLU A 129 17.20 8.44 -1.52
CA GLU A 129 16.13 8.45 -0.53
C GLU A 129 14.86 7.89 -1.15
N HIS A 130 14.15 7.04 -0.40
CA HIS A 130 12.87 6.50 -0.82
C HIS A 130 11.89 6.50 0.36
N PHE A 131 10.76 7.21 0.24
CA PHE A 131 9.78 7.37 1.32
C PHE A 131 8.45 6.73 1.01
N PHE A 132 7.76 6.26 2.05
CA PHE A 132 6.44 5.64 1.95
C PHE A 132 5.45 6.49 2.71
N THR A 133 4.35 6.87 2.07
CA THR A 133 3.36 7.76 2.68
C THR A 133 1.94 7.21 2.57
N LEU A 134 1.08 7.62 3.49
CA LEU A 134 -0.34 7.31 3.51
C LEU A 134 -1.16 8.59 3.66
N GLU A 135 -2.18 8.73 2.82
CA GLU A 135 -3.11 9.85 2.82
C GLU A 135 -4.55 9.35 2.78
N ARG A 136 -5.42 9.99 3.56
CA ARG A 136 -6.87 9.81 3.46
C ARG A 136 -7.49 10.95 2.65
N LEU A 137 -8.33 10.63 1.67
CA LEU A 137 -8.89 11.59 0.72
C LEU A 137 -10.28 12.14 1.08
N ASP A 138 -10.91 11.70 2.16
CA ASP A 138 -12.25 12.11 2.62
C ASP A 138 -12.29 12.65 4.04
#